data_AF-A0A1Y3GB61-F1
#
_entry.id   AF-A0A1Y3GB61-F1
#
_cell.length_a   1.000
_cell.length_b   1.000
_cell.length_c   1.000
_cell.angle_alpha   90.00
_cell.angle_beta   90.00
_cell.angle_gamma   90.00
#
_symmetry.space_group_name_H-M   'P 1'
#
loop_
_entity.id
_entity.type
_entity.pdbx_description
1 polymer ?
#
loop_
_entity_poly.entity_id
_entity_poly.type
_entity_poly.pdbx_seq_one_letter_code
_entity_poly.pdbx_strand_id
1 'polypeptide(L)'
;MNRYRKHLKIQQSEVSNLGLYYLYKKIRNKVDVNIYEMKLSKNNNKIVTTPGKIELKFCPDLNWESIARTLSIISEIDNNAHHEITVKMKYNEIERYEKEGYVLVSYGKIEGDQYRVIFEIPFSRTSALKKFALSIYNSNNQQNKDVVWNGGNKRIATLYDELNQYNWKIEKLQLMGEKDIRIEFTDKPQNKEIDKIIEKKIT
;
A
#
# COMPACT_ATOMS: atom_id res chain seq x y z
N MET A 1 16.62 0.87 26.02
CA MET A 1 15.60 1.91 26.20
C MET A 1 14.22 1.32 25.89
N ASN A 2 13.40 1.06 26.91
CA ASN A 2 12.03 0.58 26.73
C ASN A 2 11.17 1.71 26.15
N ARG A 3 10.96 1.74 24.83
CA ARG A 3 9.92 2.57 24.23
C ARG A 3 8.58 2.07 24.78
N TYR A 4 7.91 2.87 25.61
CA TYR A 4 6.58 2.55 26.13
C TYR A 4 5.62 2.36 24.96
N ARG A 5 5.34 1.10 24.61
CA ARG A 5 4.41 0.75 23.54
C ARG A 5 2.98 0.97 24.05
N LYS A 6 2.25 1.89 23.42
CA LYS A 6 0.83 2.10 23.69
C LYS A 6 0.02 1.30 22.69
N HIS A 7 -1.06 0.67 23.17
CA HIS A 7 -1.96 -0.14 22.35
C HIS A 7 -3.38 0.41 22.44
N LEU A 8 -3.92 0.81 21.30
CA LEU A 8 -5.28 1.32 21.14
C LEU A 8 -6.10 0.31 20.35
N LYS A 9 -7.38 0.23 20.70
CA LYS A 9 -8.39 -0.46 19.90
C LYS A 9 -9.43 0.58 19.54
N ILE A 10 -9.73 0.76 18.26
CA ILE A 10 -10.68 1.75 17.75
C ILE A 10 -11.72 1.04 16.89
N GLN A 11 -12.96 1.53 16.87
CA GLN A 11 -13.97 0.93 16.01
C GLN A 11 -13.74 1.25 14.53
N GLN A 12 -14.00 0.29 13.66
CA GLN A 12 -13.88 0.45 12.20
C GLN A 12 -14.77 1.59 11.67
N SER A 13 -16.00 1.69 12.18
CA SER A 13 -16.98 2.69 11.78
C SER A 13 -16.53 4.12 12.10
N GLU A 14 -15.86 4.34 13.23
CA GLU A 14 -15.42 5.67 13.62
C GLU A 14 -14.37 6.23 12.67
N VAL A 15 -13.41 5.41 12.24
CA VAL A 15 -12.39 5.84 11.25
C VAL A 15 -12.98 5.95 9.85
N SER A 16 -13.92 5.07 9.49
CA SER A 16 -14.60 5.16 8.21
C SER A 16 -15.39 6.46 8.05
N ASN A 17 -15.93 7.01 9.15
CA ASN A 17 -16.68 8.26 9.15
C ASN A 17 -15.80 9.51 9.25
N LEU A 18 -14.73 9.47 10.05
CA LEU A 18 -13.88 10.63 10.33
C LEU A 18 -12.69 10.77 9.39
N GLY A 19 -12.30 9.69 8.71
CA GLY A 19 -11.08 9.59 7.93
C GLY A 19 -9.84 9.29 8.78
N LEU A 20 -8.89 8.56 8.21
CA LEU A 20 -7.66 8.17 8.92
C LEU A 20 -6.76 9.36 9.21
N TYR A 21 -6.75 10.35 8.31
CA TYR A 21 -5.90 11.53 8.49
C TYR A 21 -6.31 12.36 9.71
N TYR A 22 -7.62 12.42 9.99
CA TYR A 22 -8.15 13.11 11.17
C TYR A 22 -7.70 12.41 12.47
N LEU A 23 -7.84 11.08 12.53
CA LEU A 23 -7.35 10.29 13.66
C LEU A 23 -5.85 10.49 13.88
N TYR A 24 -5.06 10.42 12.81
CA TYR A 24 -3.62 10.66 12.87
C TYR A 24 -3.30 12.05 13.43
N LYS A 25 -3.95 13.11 12.94
CA LYS A 25 -3.76 14.48 13.44
C LYS A 25 -4.09 14.62 14.93
N LYS A 26 -5.19 14.02 15.39
CA LYS A 26 -5.57 14.03 16.82
C LYS A 26 -4.48 13.44 17.72
N ILE A 27 -3.88 12.34 17.28
CA ILE A 27 -2.78 11.71 18.02
C ILE A 27 -1.52 12.57 17.95
N ARG A 28 -1.15 13.04 16.74
CA ARG A 28 0.06 13.85 16.53
C ARG A 28 0.06 15.14 17.35
N ASN A 29 -1.10 15.75 17.55
CA ASN A 29 -1.24 16.96 18.38
C ASN A 29 -0.92 16.72 19.87
N LYS A 30 -0.89 15.47 20.33
CA LYS A 30 -0.57 15.10 21.73
C LYS A 30 0.82 14.48 21.88
N VAL A 31 1.40 13.94 20.82
CA VAL A 31 2.71 13.27 20.83
C VAL A 31 3.31 13.30 19.43
N ASP A 32 4.59 13.63 19.30
CA ASP A 32 5.21 13.69 17.97
C ASP A 32 5.44 12.27 17.42
N VAL A 33 4.61 11.91 16.44
CA VAL A 33 4.63 10.60 15.78
C VAL A 33 4.31 10.73 14.28
N ASN A 34 4.84 9.78 13.52
CA ASN A 34 4.58 9.60 12.10
C ASN A 34 3.98 8.22 11.85
N ILE A 35 3.23 8.09 10.76
CA ILE A 35 2.75 6.79 10.29
C ILE A 35 3.96 5.98 9.80
N TYR A 36 4.17 4.84 10.44
CA TYR A 36 5.25 3.92 10.12
C TYR A 36 4.75 2.77 9.23
N GLU A 37 3.58 2.24 9.55
CA GLU A 37 2.98 1.13 8.82
C GLU A 37 1.45 1.23 8.89
N MET A 38 0.78 0.95 7.78
CA MET A 38 -0.66 0.72 7.72
C MET A 38 -0.93 -0.62 7.05
N LYS A 39 -1.88 -1.40 7.58
CA LYS A 39 -2.35 -2.65 6.99
C LYS A 39 -3.82 -2.55 6.67
N LEU A 40 -4.17 -2.87 5.43
CA LEU A 40 -5.55 -2.97 4.95
C LEU A 40 -5.85 -4.40 4.51
N SER A 41 -7.10 -4.81 4.60
CA SER A 41 -7.58 -6.07 4.06
C SER A 41 -8.92 -5.98 3.36
N LYS A 42 -9.10 -6.88 2.40
CA LYS A 42 -10.34 -7.12 1.67
C LYS A 42 -10.42 -8.61 1.36
N ASN A 43 -11.28 -9.33 2.07
CA ASN A 43 -11.32 -10.80 2.05
C ASN A 43 -9.93 -11.37 2.36
N ASN A 44 -9.37 -12.21 1.49
CA ASN A 44 -8.03 -12.79 1.65
C ASN A 44 -6.89 -11.88 1.16
N ASN A 45 -7.21 -10.70 0.64
CA ASN A 45 -6.27 -9.77 0.04
C ASN A 45 -5.76 -8.76 1.05
N LYS A 46 -4.50 -8.34 0.91
CA LYS A 46 -3.86 -7.40 1.85
C LYS A 46 -3.06 -6.34 1.13
N ILE A 47 -3.08 -5.14 1.71
CA ILE A 47 -2.20 -4.04 1.35
C ILE A 47 -1.45 -3.64 2.61
N VAL A 48 -0.12 -3.68 2.58
CA VAL A 48 0.71 -3.16 3.68
C VAL A 48 1.51 -2.01 3.13
N THR A 49 1.45 -0.86 3.78
CA THR A 49 2.17 0.32 3.32
C THR A 49 3.04 0.93 4.42
N THR A 50 4.22 1.35 4.02
CA THR A 50 5.18 2.16 4.78
C THR A 50 5.51 3.41 3.97
N PRO A 51 6.28 4.37 4.51
CA PRO A 51 6.61 5.58 3.76
C PRO A 51 7.37 5.38 2.44
N GLY A 52 8.06 4.26 2.24
CA GLY A 52 8.82 3.99 1.01
C GLY A 52 8.25 2.87 0.13
N LYS A 53 7.28 2.10 0.63
CA LYS A 53 6.83 0.87 -0.03
C LYS A 53 5.34 0.60 0.18
N ILE A 54 4.69 0.04 -0.84
CA ILE A 54 3.40 -0.65 -0.73
C ILE A 54 3.61 -2.12 -1.12
N GLU A 55 3.25 -3.03 -0.23
CA GLU A 55 3.17 -4.46 -0.51
C GLU A 55 1.72 -4.82 -0.83
N LEU A 56 1.49 -5.31 -2.04
CA LEU A 56 0.21 -5.79 -2.52
C LEU A 56 0.21 -7.31 -2.48
N LYS A 57 -0.75 -7.91 -1.76
CA LYS A 57 -0.97 -9.35 -1.72
C LYS A 57 -2.36 -9.63 -2.24
N PHE A 58 -2.42 -10.03 -3.51
CA PHE A 58 -3.68 -10.30 -4.21
C PHE A 58 -3.83 -11.79 -4.49
N CYS A 59 -4.91 -12.36 -3.99
CA CYS A 59 -5.33 -13.73 -4.23
C CYS A 59 -6.16 -13.81 -5.53
N PRO A 60 -6.24 -14.98 -6.18
CA PRO A 60 -6.96 -15.14 -7.45
C PRO A 60 -8.47 -14.81 -7.40
N ASP A 61 -9.06 -14.73 -6.20
CA ASP A 61 -10.47 -14.37 -5.99
C ASP A 61 -10.75 -12.86 -6.08
N LEU A 62 -9.72 -12.01 -6.19
CA LEU A 62 -9.90 -10.57 -6.32
C LEU A 62 -10.27 -10.19 -7.77
N ASN A 63 -11.43 -9.55 -7.93
CA ASN A 63 -11.90 -9.16 -9.26
C ASN A 63 -11.03 -8.07 -9.93
N TRP A 64 -11.15 -8.02 -11.26
CA TRP A 64 -10.44 -7.08 -12.12
C TRP A 64 -10.61 -5.63 -11.64
N GLU A 65 -11.83 -5.22 -11.33
CA GLU A 65 -12.16 -3.86 -10.91
C GLU A 65 -11.41 -3.47 -9.63
N SER A 66 -11.31 -4.37 -8.65
CA SER A 66 -10.60 -4.10 -7.40
C SER A 66 -9.09 -3.96 -7.61
N ILE A 67 -8.50 -4.81 -8.47
CA ILE A 67 -7.07 -4.73 -8.82
C ILE A 67 -6.79 -3.41 -9.53
N ALA A 68 -7.51 -3.15 -10.63
CA ALA A 68 -7.35 -1.95 -11.44
C ALA A 68 -7.56 -0.69 -10.61
N ARG A 69 -8.62 -0.63 -9.80
CA ARG A 69 -8.90 0.56 -8.97
C ARG A 69 -7.84 0.78 -7.90
N THR A 70 -7.34 -0.28 -7.26
CA THR A 70 -6.26 -0.16 -6.28
C THR A 70 -5.00 0.44 -6.90
N LEU A 71 -4.60 -0.06 -8.08
CA LEU A 71 -3.43 0.45 -8.80
C LEU A 71 -3.63 1.89 -9.29
N SER A 72 -4.82 2.24 -9.78
CA SER A 72 -5.16 3.61 -10.17
C SER A 72 -5.11 4.58 -8.99
N ILE A 73 -5.66 4.22 -7.83
CA ILE A 73 -5.61 5.07 -6.62
C ILE A 73 -4.15 5.34 -6.22
N ILE A 74 -3.27 4.33 -6.26
CA ILE A 74 -1.85 4.51 -5.98
C ILE A 74 -1.22 5.50 -6.99
N SER A 75 -1.51 5.34 -8.28
CA SER A 75 -1.03 6.23 -9.35
C SER A 75 -1.53 7.67 -9.17
N GLU A 76 -2.81 7.86 -8.82
CA GLU A 76 -3.43 9.16 -8.57
C GLU A 76 -2.79 9.89 -7.37
N ILE A 77 -2.39 9.15 -6.33
CA ILE A 77 -1.74 9.70 -5.12
C ILE A 77 -0.25 9.97 -5.35
N ASP A 78 0.45 9.06 -6.03
CA ASP A 78 1.86 9.16 -6.33
C ASP A 78 2.17 8.64 -7.74
N ASN A 79 2.16 9.58 -8.69
CA ASN A 79 2.42 9.29 -10.10
C ASN A 79 3.85 8.77 -10.38
N ASN A 80 4.77 8.92 -9.43
CA ASN A 80 6.13 8.41 -9.51
C ASN A 80 6.28 6.99 -8.93
N ALA A 81 5.20 6.40 -8.43
CA ALA A 81 5.22 5.03 -7.96
C ALA A 81 5.59 4.06 -9.09
N HIS A 82 6.31 2.99 -8.76
CA HIS A 82 6.72 1.98 -9.73
C HIS A 82 6.87 0.61 -9.08
N HIS A 83 6.77 -0.43 -9.91
CA HIS A 83 7.06 -1.80 -9.53
C HIS A 83 8.21 -2.33 -10.39
N GLU A 84 9.26 -2.85 -9.77
CA GLU A 84 10.36 -3.50 -10.48
C GLU A 84 10.04 -4.97 -10.79
N ILE A 85 10.34 -5.40 -12.00
CA ILE A 85 10.27 -6.79 -12.41
C ILE A 85 11.60 -7.26 -13.00
N THR A 86 11.95 -8.52 -12.75
CA THR A 86 13.08 -9.19 -13.41
C THR A 86 12.52 -10.27 -14.34
N VAL A 87 12.93 -10.24 -15.61
CA VAL A 87 12.47 -11.16 -16.65
C VAL A 87 13.67 -11.75 -17.37
N LYS A 88 13.57 -13.02 -17.78
CA LYS A 88 14.53 -13.64 -18.71
C LYS A 88 13.93 -13.60 -20.12
N MET A 89 14.65 -13.00 -21.07
CA MET A 89 14.15 -12.82 -22.44
C MET A 89 15.29 -12.72 -23.45
N LYS A 90 14.96 -12.75 -24.75
CA LYS A 90 15.93 -12.42 -25.80
C LYS A 90 16.18 -10.92 -25.88
N TYR A 91 17.35 -10.52 -26.38
CA TYR A 91 17.69 -9.09 -26.50
C TYR A 91 16.66 -8.32 -27.35
N ASN A 92 16.20 -8.92 -28.45
CA ASN A 92 15.23 -8.31 -29.35
C ASN A 92 13.81 -8.18 -28.77
N GLU A 93 13.54 -8.79 -27.61
CA GLU A 93 12.24 -8.65 -26.92
C GLU A 93 12.19 -7.42 -26.01
N ILE A 94 13.33 -6.79 -25.69
CA ILE A 94 13.39 -5.63 -24.79
C ILE A 94 12.57 -4.45 -25.36
N GLU A 95 12.73 -4.15 -26.64
CA GLU A 95 12.04 -3.03 -27.31
C GLU A 95 10.51 -3.18 -27.24
N ARG A 96 10.01 -4.44 -27.22
CA ARG A 96 8.59 -4.70 -27.06
C ARG A 96 8.10 -4.21 -25.70
N TYR A 97 8.82 -4.48 -24.61
CA TYR A 97 8.43 -4.01 -23.27
C TYR A 97 8.49 -2.49 -23.17
N GLU A 98 9.49 -1.85 -23.76
CA GLU A 98 9.59 -0.38 -23.79
C GLU A 98 8.41 0.25 -24.54
N LYS A 99 8.00 -0.31 -25.69
CA LYS A 99 6.80 0.11 -26.42
C LYS A 99 5.51 -0.06 -25.61
N GLU A 100 5.50 -0.98 -24.65
CA GLU A 100 4.38 -1.20 -23.73
C GLU A 100 4.35 -0.19 -22.56
N GLY A 101 5.42 0.62 -22.42
CA GLY A 101 5.56 1.67 -21.42
C GLY A 101 6.39 1.28 -20.20
N TYR A 102 7.07 0.13 -20.25
CA TYR A 102 8.04 -0.29 -19.24
C TYR A 102 9.33 0.53 -19.42
N VAL A 103 10.05 0.77 -18.33
CA VAL A 103 11.33 1.48 -18.36
C VAL A 103 12.45 0.48 -18.12
N LEU A 104 13.37 0.34 -19.07
CA LEU A 104 14.53 -0.52 -18.92
C LEU A 104 15.48 0.06 -17.86
N VAL A 105 15.74 -0.70 -16.80
CA VAL A 105 16.67 -0.31 -15.73
C VAL A 105 18.06 -0.86 -16.02
N SER A 106 18.13 -2.17 -16.28
CA SER A 106 19.39 -2.85 -16.59
C SER A 106 19.14 -4.16 -17.33
N TYR A 107 20.17 -4.64 -18.03
CA TYR A 107 20.17 -5.98 -18.60
C TYR A 107 21.57 -6.60 -18.52
N GLY A 108 21.63 -7.91 -18.37
CA GLY A 108 22.87 -8.68 -18.34
C GLY A 108 22.71 -9.99 -19.11
N LYS A 109 23.70 -10.31 -19.93
CA LYS A 109 23.72 -11.56 -20.68
C LYS A 109 23.89 -12.74 -19.72
N ILE A 110 23.05 -13.77 -19.88
CA ILE A 110 23.18 -15.03 -19.12
C ILE A 110 23.95 -16.05 -19.96
N GLU A 111 23.33 -16.54 -21.04
CA GLU A 111 23.88 -17.56 -21.93
C GLU A 111 23.24 -17.43 -23.33
N GLY A 112 24.00 -17.69 -24.39
CA GLY A 112 23.48 -17.61 -25.76
C GLY A 112 22.91 -16.22 -26.08
N ASP A 113 21.64 -16.15 -26.48
CA ASP A 113 20.89 -14.90 -26.72
C ASP A 113 19.88 -14.60 -25.59
N GLN A 114 20.11 -15.14 -24.38
CA GLN A 114 19.23 -14.91 -23.22
C GLN A 114 19.82 -13.87 -22.28
N TYR A 115 18.98 -12.94 -21.86
CA TYR A 115 19.31 -11.82 -20.98
C TYR A 115 18.43 -11.85 -19.75
N ARG A 116 19.03 -11.55 -18.59
CA ARG A 116 18.30 -11.11 -17.41
C ARG A 116 18.08 -9.62 -17.56
N VAL A 117 16.82 -9.21 -17.61
CA VAL A 117 16.44 -7.81 -17.79
C VAL A 117 15.61 -7.35 -16.60
N ILE A 118 15.93 -6.18 -16.06
CA ILE A 118 15.18 -5.51 -15.01
C ILE A 118 14.44 -4.34 -15.64
N PHE A 119 13.13 -4.31 -15.44
CA PHE A 119 12.27 -3.20 -15.85
C PHE A 119 11.58 -2.59 -14.64
N GLU A 120 11.34 -1.29 -14.72
CA GLU A 120 10.32 -0.61 -13.93
C GLU A 120 9.00 -0.56 -14.69
N ILE A 121 7.91 -0.81 -13.97
CA ILE A 121 6.55 -0.54 -14.41
C ILE A 121 6.12 0.79 -13.76
N PRO A 122 6.26 1.93 -14.45
CA PRO A 122 5.86 3.22 -13.91
C PRO A 122 4.33 3.33 -13.84
N PHE A 123 3.82 3.77 -12.70
CA PHE A 123 2.38 3.95 -12.50
C PHE A 123 1.83 5.15 -13.27
N SER A 124 2.70 6.05 -13.75
CA SER A 124 2.35 7.15 -14.66
C SER A 124 2.03 6.74 -16.09
N ARG A 125 2.40 5.52 -16.51
CA ARG A 125 2.14 5.02 -17.86
C ARG A 125 0.91 4.12 -17.85
N THR A 126 -0.22 4.65 -18.32
CA THR A 126 -1.50 3.92 -18.32
C THR A 126 -1.43 2.56 -19.04
N SER A 127 -0.67 2.44 -20.13
CA SER A 127 -0.49 1.17 -20.85
C SER A 127 0.22 0.12 -19.99
N ALA A 128 1.32 0.50 -19.34
CA ALA A 128 2.10 -0.36 -18.47
C ALA A 128 1.28 -0.76 -17.23
N LEU A 129 0.59 0.19 -16.61
CA LEU A 129 -0.26 -0.06 -15.44
C LEU A 129 -1.43 -1.02 -15.76
N LYS A 130 -2.07 -0.87 -16.93
CA LYS A 130 -3.12 -1.80 -17.39
C LYS A 130 -2.58 -3.21 -17.60
N LYS A 131 -1.40 -3.36 -18.19
CA LYS A 131 -0.75 -4.66 -18.38
C LYS A 131 -0.33 -5.29 -17.07
N PHE A 132 0.17 -4.49 -16.14
CA PHE A 132 0.47 -4.94 -14.80
C PHE A 132 -0.77 -5.45 -14.07
N ALA A 133 -1.86 -4.69 -14.10
CA ALA A 133 -3.16 -5.15 -13.59
C ALA A 133 -3.59 -6.48 -14.23
N LEU A 134 -3.50 -6.61 -15.56
CA LEU A 134 -3.89 -7.82 -16.28
C LEU A 134 -3.02 -9.02 -15.88
N SER A 135 -1.72 -8.79 -15.68
CA SER A 135 -0.80 -9.85 -15.24
C SER A 135 -1.15 -10.38 -13.84
N ILE A 136 -1.65 -9.53 -12.96
CA ILE A 136 -2.12 -9.92 -11.63
C ILE A 136 -3.43 -10.69 -11.76
N TYR A 137 -4.40 -10.14 -12.48
CA TYR A 137 -5.73 -10.71 -12.65
C TYR A 137 -5.71 -12.10 -13.31
N ASN A 138 -4.88 -12.29 -14.34
CA ASN A 138 -4.76 -13.56 -15.05
C ASN A 138 -3.90 -14.60 -14.30
N SER A 139 -3.42 -14.30 -13.10
CA SER A 139 -2.62 -15.26 -12.34
C SER A 139 -3.48 -16.25 -11.58
N ASN A 140 -3.15 -17.54 -11.70
CA ASN A 140 -3.79 -18.60 -10.92
C ASN A 140 -3.26 -18.72 -9.48
N ASN A 141 -2.24 -17.94 -9.12
CA ASN A 141 -1.58 -17.98 -7.81
C ASN A 141 -1.65 -16.62 -7.12
N GLN A 142 -1.57 -16.61 -5.79
CA GLN A 142 -1.43 -15.38 -5.02
C GLN A 142 -0.21 -14.59 -5.53
N GLN A 143 -0.45 -13.32 -5.87
CA GLN A 143 0.56 -12.39 -6.30
C GLN A 143 1.01 -11.52 -5.13
N ASN A 144 2.34 -11.47 -4.92
CA ASN A 144 2.96 -10.52 -4.00
C ASN A 144 3.74 -9.50 -4.85
N LYS A 145 3.36 -8.23 -4.78
CA LYS A 145 3.97 -7.15 -5.56
C LYS A 145 4.41 -6.03 -4.65
N ASP A 146 5.65 -5.60 -4.85
CA ASP A 146 6.26 -4.51 -4.10
C ASP A 146 6.28 -3.26 -4.98
N VAL A 147 5.56 -2.23 -4.57
CA VAL A 147 5.53 -0.93 -5.23
C VAL A 147 6.38 0.03 -4.44
N VAL A 148 7.39 0.60 -5.07
CA VAL A 148 8.15 1.72 -4.54
C VAL A 148 7.32 2.98 -4.75
N TRP A 149 7.16 3.77 -3.69
CA TRP A 149 6.37 5.00 -3.72
C TRP A 149 6.88 5.98 -2.66
N ASN A 150 6.43 7.23 -2.75
CA ASN A 150 6.72 8.28 -1.76
C ASN A 150 5.50 8.50 -0.85
N GLY A 151 5.43 7.73 0.24
CA GLY A 151 4.31 7.62 1.18
C GLY A 151 4.41 8.50 2.42
N GLY A 152 4.35 9.83 2.29
CA GLY A 152 4.22 10.70 3.48
C GLY A 152 2.92 10.44 4.28
N ASN A 153 2.87 10.86 5.55
CA ASN A 153 1.71 10.65 6.44
C ASN A 153 0.35 11.00 5.78
N LYS A 154 0.31 12.14 5.06
CA LYS A 154 -0.90 12.57 4.35
C LYS A 154 -1.27 11.59 3.23
N ARG A 155 -0.30 11.15 2.41
CA ARG A 155 -0.51 10.21 1.31
C ARG A 155 -0.93 8.83 1.78
N ILE A 156 -0.34 8.31 2.86
CA ILE A 156 -0.78 7.05 3.49
C ILE A 156 -2.23 7.16 3.97
N ALA A 157 -2.58 8.26 4.61
CA ALA A 157 -3.95 8.47 5.06
C ALA A 157 -4.94 8.58 3.90
N THR A 158 -4.60 9.37 2.86
CA THR A 158 -5.39 9.47 1.63
C THR A 158 -5.55 8.12 0.94
N LEU A 159 -4.50 7.29 0.90
CA LEU A 159 -4.57 5.95 0.33
C LEU A 159 -5.64 5.10 1.02
N TYR A 160 -5.72 5.15 2.35
CA TYR A 160 -6.82 4.50 3.06
C TYR A 160 -8.17 5.13 2.75
N ASP A 161 -8.29 6.45 2.84
CA ASP A 161 -9.57 7.15 2.67
C ASP A 161 -10.18 6.86 1.28
N GLU A 162 -9.35 6.74 0.23
CA GLU A 162 -9.76 6.33 -1.12
C GLU A 162 -10.10 4.83 -1.20
N LEU A 163 -9.25 3.94 -0.68
CA LEU A 163 -9.47 2.50 -0.76
C LEU A 163 -10.67 2.02 0.08
N ASN A 164 -10.98 2.71 1.18
CA ASN A 164 -12.11 2.40 2.05
C ASN A 164 -13.45 2.51 1.31
N GLN A 165 -13.56 3.42 0.33
CA GLN A 165 -14.72 3.54 -0.55
C GLN A 165 -14.95 2.28 -1.41
N TYR A 166 -13.93 1.44 -1.55
CA TYR A 166 -13.95 0.16 -2.29
C TYR A 166 -13.86 -1.06 -1.38
N ASN A 167 -14.33 -0.93 -0.13
CA ASN A 167 -14.43 -1.98 0.89
C ASN A 167 -13.07 -2.52 1.39
N TRP A 168 -11.99 -1.78 1.24
CA TRP A 168 -10.75 -2.08 1.96
C TRP A 168 -10.87 -1.60 3.41
N LYS A 169 -10.79 -2.53 4.35
CA LYS A 169 -10.83 -2.22 5.78
C LYS A 169 -9.42 -2.02 6.31
N ILE A 170 -9.26 -1.11 7.27
CA ILE A 170 -8.00 -0.99 8.00
C ILE A 170 -7.95 -2.07 9.08
N GLU A 171 -6.84 -2.80 9.17
CA GLU A 171 -6.62 -3.80 10.24
C GLU A 171 -5.76 -3.20 11.36
N LYS A 172 -4.72 -2.48 10.94
CA LYS A 172 -3.68 -1.99 11.85
C LYS A 172 -3.10 -0.68 11.34
N LEU A 173 -2.85 0.23 12.28
CA LEU A 173 -1.97 1.39 12.10
C LEU A 173 -0.87 1.36 13.14
N GLN A 174 0.37 1.56 12.71
CA GLN A 174 1.52 1.73 13.59
C GLN A 174 2.09 3.13 13.41
N LEU A 175 2.19 3.87 14.51
CA LEU A 175 2.79 5.19 14.57
C LEU A 175 4.09 5.11 15.37
N MET A 176 5.14 5.78 14.90
CA MET A 176 6.44 5.83 15.56
C MET A 176 6.97 7.26 15.61
N GLY A 177 7.66 7.58 16.70
CA GLY A 177 8.27 8.88 16.99
C GLY A 177 8.73 8.88 18.44
N GLU A 178 8.27 9.85 19.22
CA GLU A 178 8.49 9.89 20.68
C GLU A 178 7.92 8.64 21.39
N LYS A 179 6.81 8.09 20.88
CA LYS A 179 6.18 6.85 21.37
C LYS A 179 5.96 5.86 20.22
N ASP A 180 5.93 4.57 20.54
CA ASP A 180 5.44 3.51 19.63
C ASP A 180 3.96 3.27 19.94
N ILE A 181 3.09 3.60 19.00
CA ILE A 181 1.64 3.52 19.16
C ILE A 181 1.10 2.54 18.13
N ARG A 182 0.49 1.46 18.61
CA ARG A 182 -0.21 0.49 17.79
C ARG A 182 -1.71 0.67 17.95
N ILE A 183 -2.40 0.78 16.83
CA ILE A 183 -3.85 0.89 16.76
C ILE A 183 -4.36 -0.33 16.00
N GLU A 184 -5.22 -1.10 16.65
CA GLU A 184 -6.00 -2.16 16.03
C GLU A 184 -7.41 -1.67 15.80
N PHE A 185 -7.98 -2.02 14.65
CA PHE A 185 -9.35 -1.69 14.32
C PHE A 185 -10.24 -2.91 14.51
N THR A 186 -11.45 -2.69 15.04
CA THR A 186 -12.39 -3.76 15.34
C THR A 186 -13.80 -3.39 14.92
N ASP A 187 -14.54 -4.37 14.41
CA ASP A 187 -15.97 -4.24 14.13
C ASP A 187 -16.83 -4.34 15.42
N LYS A 188 -16.23 -4.64 16.58
CA LYS A 188 -16.97 -4.74 17.84
C LYS A 188 -17.37 -3.35 18.36
N PRO A 189 -18.63 -3.14 18.78
CA PRO A 189 -19.05 -1.87 19.36
C PRO A 189 -18.24 -1.56 20.62
N GLN A 190 -17.78 -0.31 20.73
CA GLN A 190 -17.11 0.24 21.90
C GLN A 190 -17.90 1.43 22.44
N ASN A 191 -18.20 1.39 23.74
CA ASN A 191 -18.94 2.46 24.42
C ASN A 191 -18.07 3.68 24.79
N LYS A 192 -16.93 3.88 24.11
CA LYS A 192 -15.99 4.97 24.41
C LYS A 192 -15.67 5.73 23.14
N GLU A 193 -15.93 7.04 23.17
CA GLU A 193 -15.51 7.97 22.14
C GLU A 193 -13.98 7.91 21.96
N ILE A 194 -13.53 7.98 20.71
CA ILE A 194 -12.10 8.03 20.33
C ILE A 194 -11.31 9.01 21.20
N ASP A 195 -11.86 10.20 21.49
CA ASP A 195 -11.17 11.23 22.24
C ASP A 195 -10.82 10.78 23.66
N LYS A 196 -11.75 10.10 24.34
CA LYS A 196 -11.51 9.52 25.67
C LYS A 196 -10.50 8.38 25.62
N ILE A 197 -10.46 7.60 24.54
CA ILE A 197 -9.48 6.52 24.34
C ILE A 197 -8.08 7.12 24.19
N ILE A 198 -7.94 8.13 23.33
CA ILE A 198 -6.70 8.83 23.06
C ILE A 198 -6.20 9.50 24.33
N GLU A 199 -7.04 10.25 25.03
CA GLU A 199 -6.69 10.94 26.28
C GLU A 199 -6.20 9.98 27.35
N LYS A 200 -6.91 8.86 27.57
CA LYS A 200 -6.54 7.90 28.61
C LYS A 200 -5.25 7.13 28.32
N LYS A 201 -4.92 6.89 27.05
CA LYS A 201 -3.83 5.98 26.67
C LYS A 201 -2.56 6.69 26.21
N ILE A 202 -2.69 7.87 25.62
CA ILE A 202 -1.57 8.58 24.99
C ILE A 202 -0.97 9.65 25.91
N THR A 203 -1.82 10.35 26.68
CA THR A 203 -1.38 11.18 27.81
C THR A 203 -0.80 10.27 28.90
#